data_AF-A0A256XM95-F1
#
_entry.id   AF-A0A256XM95-F1
#
_cell.length_a   1.000
_cell.length_b   1.000
_cell.length_c   1.000
_cell.angle_alpha   90.00
_cell.angle_beta   90.00
_cell.angle_gamma   90.00
#
_symmetry.space_group_name_H-M   'P 1'
#
loop_
_entity.id
_entity.type
_entity.pdbx_description
1 polymer ?
#
loop_
_entity_poly.entity_id
_entity_poly.type
_entity_poly.pdbx_seq_one_letter_code
_entity_poly.pdbx_strand_id
1 'polypeptide(L)'
;MKNAEVKWIDFSNLSTAYSFLSTGSGVTENEKENIEKIVKTSVYHREISFDSIVLIVDQKVNDENIINTLKEKYSVREVIIITKEQLSNILVSFGSHERMFLGLGILIHFDPTSFKGKVLTNVNLDETDFIQFGYIRIDRKPLKK
;
A
#
# COMPACT_ATOMS: atom_id res chain seq x y z
N MET A 1 17.19 0.10 -14.11
CA MET A 1 17.92 0.12 -12.82
C MET A 1 19.16 -0.76 -12.95
N LYS A 2 20.35 -0.16 -12.95
CA LYS A 2 21.62 -0.90 -12.97
C LYS A 2 21.91 -1.38 -11.54
N ASN A 3 22.37 -2.62 -11.36
CA ASN A 3 22.72 -3.22 -10.06
C ASN A 3 21.57 -3.28 -9.03
N ALA A 4 20.31 -3.32 -9.47
CA ALA A 4 19.21 -3.51 -8.53
C ALA A 4 19.14 -4.97 -8.06
N GLU A 5 18.86 -5.13 -6.78
CA GLU A 5 18.67 -6.41 -6.12
C GLU A 5 17.36 -6.43 -5.36
N VAL A 6 16.90 -7.63 -4.99
CA VAL A 6 15.68 -7.79 -4.20
C VAL A 6 16.03 -7.63 -2.73
N LYS A 7 15.52 -6.57 -2.11
CA LYS A 7 15.70 -6.27 -0.69
C LYS A 7 14.41 -6.51 0.08
N TRP A 8 14.52 -7.11 1.26
CA TRP A 8 13.42 -7.16 2.23
C TRP A 8 13.38 -5.85 3.00
N ILE A 9 12.19 -5.27 3.12
CA ILE A 9 11.96 -4.00 3.80
C ILE A 9 10.83 -4.19 4.80
N ASP A 10 11.07 -3.69 6.02
CA ASP A 10 10.04 -3.49 7.02
C ASP A 10 9.51 -2.06 6.89
N PHE A 11 8.35 -1.90 6.25
CA PHE A 11 7.85 -0.57 5.92
C PHE A 11 7.33 0.17 7.17
N SER A 12 7.09 -0.54 8.29
CA SER A 12 6.70 0.11 9.55
C SER A 12 7.82 0.97 10.14
N ASN A 13 9.06 0.77 9.70
CA ASN A 13 10.22 1.53 10.17
C ASN A 13 10.50 2.76 9.28
N LEU A 14 9.74 2.94 8.20
CA LEU A 14 9.88 4.06 7.28
C LEU A 14 8.68 4.99 7.41
N SER A 15 8.92 6.29 7.30
CA SER A 15 7.82 7.23 7.09
C SER A 15 7.22 7.01 5.70
N THR A 16 5.93 7.28 5.54
CA THR A 16 5.31 7.32 4.22
C THR A 16 5.01 8.76 3.82
N ALA A 17 5.19 9.07 2.55
CA ALA A 17 4.88 10.39 1.99
C ALA A 17 4.13 10.26 0.67
N TYR A 18 3.16 11.15 0.43
CA TYR A 18 2.37 11.21 -0.82
C TYR A 18 1.86 9.84 -1.31
N SER A 19 1.48 8.99 -0.36
CA SER A 19 1.06 7.60 -0.52
C SER A 19 -0.42 7.48 -0.18
N PHE A 20 -1.09 6.43 -0.69
CA PHE A 20 -2.42 6.04 -0.21
C PHE A 20 -2.36 5.02 0.94
N LEU A 21 -1.18 4.47 1.23
CA LEU A 21 -0.93 3.58 2.37
C LEU A 21 -0.22 4.33 3.49
N SER A 22 -0.52 3.95 4.72
CA SER A 22 0.04 4.49 5.97
C SER A 22 -0.26 5.97 6.20
N THR A 23 -1.42 6.44 5.74
CA THR A 23 -1.90 7.82 5.92
C THR A 23 -2.99 7.96 6.97
N GLY A 24 -3.59 6.84 7.40
CA GLY A 24 -4.65 6.82 8.41
C GLY A 24 -4.25 6.09 9.69
N SER A 25 -5.20 6.04 10.61
CA SER A 25 -5.10 5.24 11.83
C SER A 25 -5.64 3.84 11.57
N GLY A 26 -5.02 2.83 12.20
CA GLY A 26 -5.60 1.50 12.28
C GLY A 26 -6.95 1.53 13.01
N VAL A 27 -7.81 0.56 12.71
CA VAL A 27 -9.14 0.43 13.33
C VAL A 27 -9.15 -0.67 14.38
N THR A 28 -10.09 -0.59 15.31
CA THR A 28 -10.31 -1.61 16.34
C THR A 28 -10.79 -2.94 15.74
N GLU A 29 -10.72 -4.03 16.50
CA GLU A 29 -11.12 -5.33 15.96
C GLU A 29 -12.63 -5.49 15.78
N ASN A 30 -13.43 -4.80 16.60
CA ASN A 30 -14.86 -4.67 16.36
C ASN A 30 -15.16 -3.89 15.05
N GLU A 31 -14.38 -2.84 14.75
CA GLU A 31 -14.52 -2.11 13.48
C GLU A 31 -14.11 -2.98 12.30
N LYS A 32 -13.03 -3.76 12.43
CA LYS A 32 -12.64 -4.73 11.40
C LYS A 32 -13.76 -5.70 11.07
N GLU A 33 -14.36 -6.34 12.07
CA GLU A 33 -15.47 -7.27 11.86
C GLU A 33 -16.65 -6.60 11.16
N ASN A 34 -16.93 -5.34 11.52
CA ASN A 34 -17.99 -4.56 10.87
C ASN A 34 -17.66 -4.24 9.42
N ILE A 35 -16.41 -3.89 9.10
CA ILE A 35 -15.96 -3.68 7.73
C ILE A 35 -16.07 -4.98 6.94
N GLU A 36 -15.57 -6.09 7.47
CA GLU A 36 -15.61 -7.41 6.82
C GLU A 36 -17.04 -7.88 6.51
N LYS A 37 -18.01 -7.61 7.41
CA LYS A 37 -19.44 -7.85 7.16
C LYS A 37 -19.99 -7.02 5.99
N ILE A 38 -19.54 -5.78 5.85
CA ILE A 38 -19.95 -4.87 4.77
C ILE A 38 -19.31 -5.32 3.44
N VAL A 39 -17.98 -5.55 3.43
CA VAL A 39 -17.24 -5.89 2.20
C VAL A 39 -17.38 -7.36 1.78
N LYS A 40 -17.87 -8.23 2.67
CA LYS A 40 -18.10 -9.68 2.43
C LYS A 40 -16.84 -10.43 2.01
N THR A 41 -15.68 -10.00 2.50
CA THR A 41 -14.37 -10.62 2.27
C THR A 41 -13.46 -10.33 3.46
N SER A 42 -12.43 -11.14 3.67
CA SER A 42 -11.41 -10.87 4.68
C SER A 42 -10.64 -9.58 4.36
N VAL A 43 -10.34 -8.81 5.41
CA VAL A 43 -9.60 -7.55 5.34
C VAL A 43 -8.25 -7.74 6.03
N TYR A 44 -7.18 -7.69 5.24
CA TYR A 44 -5.81 -7.85 5.73
C TYR A 44 -5.27 -6.59 6.40
N HIS A 45 -5.62 -5.43 5.84
CA HIS A 45 -5.16 -4.12 6.30
C HIS A 45 -6.25 -3.08 6.09
N ARG A 46 -6.25 -2.09 6.97
CA ARG A 46 -7.35 -1.14 7.14
C ARG A 46 -6.85 0.13 7.80
N GLU A 47 -7.08 1.25 7.15
CA GLU A 47 -6.76 2.57 7.65
C GLU A 47 -7.92 3.51 7.42
N ILE A 48 -8.19 4.37 8.40
CA ILE A 48 -9.15 5.47 8.26
C ILE A 48 -8.39 6.78 8.45
N SER A 49 -8.46 7.66 7.46
CA SER A 49 -8.05 9.06 7.54
C SER A 49 -9.27 9.96 7.69
N PHE A 50 -9.05 11.27 7.78
CA PHE A 50 -10.13 12.26 7.84
C PHE A 50 -11.08 12.21 6.63
N ASP A 51 -10.55 11.87 5.45
CA ASP A 51 -11.26 11.97 4.17
C ASP A 51 -11.35 10.65 3.40
N SER A 52 -10.69 9.59 3.86
CA SER A 52 -10.63 8.32 3.15
C SER A 52 -10.59 7.10 4.08
N ILE A 53 -11.05 5.97 3.55
CA ILE A 53 -10.76 4.64 4.10
C ILE A 53 -9.98 3.83 3.08
N VAL A 54 -8.94 3.13 3.52
CA VAL A 54 -8.08 2.29 2.68
C VAL A 54 -8.14 0.88 3.20
N LEU A 55 -8.56 -0.04 2.34
CA LEU A 55 -8.74 -1.46 2.65
C LEU A 55 -7.88 -2.31 1.71
N ILE A 56 -7.08 -3.20 2.30
CA ILE A 56 -6.42 -4.28 1.56
C ILE A 56 -7.18 -5.57 1.86
N VAL A 57 -7.82 -6.12 0.83
CA VAL A 57 -8.77 -7.24 0.94
C VAL A 57 -8.26 -8.48 0.21
N ASP A 58 -8.84 -9.62 0.55
CA ASP A 58 -8.59 -10.89 -0.14
C ASP A 58 -9.13 -10.92 -1.57
N GLN A 59 -10.38 -10.48 -1.73
CA GLN A 59 -11.06 -10.52 -3.03
C GLN A 59 -11.45 -9.12 -3.48
N LYS A 60 -11.41 -8.91 -4.80
CA LYS A 60 -11.75 -7.62 -5.41
C LYS A 60 -13.21 -7.27 -5.12
N VAL A 61 -13.45 -6.07 -4.59
CA VAL A 61 -14.79 -5.52 -4.35
C VAL A 61 -14.99 -4.31 -5.25
N ASN A 62 -15.98 -4.38 -6.16
CA ASN A 62 -16.35 -3.26 -7.05
C ASN A 62 -17.84 -2.89 -6.92
N ASP A 63 -18.50 -3.32 -5.84
CA ASP A 63 -19.91 -3.01 -5.61
C ASP A 63 -20.04 -1.58 -5.09
N GLU A 64 -20.67 -0.71 -5.89
CA GLU A 64 -20.87 0.71 -5.56
C GLU A 64 -21.71 0.88 -4.28
N ASN A 65 -22.65 -0.03 -3.98
CA ASN A 65 -23.44 0.05 -2.76
C ASN A 65 -22.57 -0.20 -1.52
N ILE A 66 -21.62 -1.14 -1.62
CA ILE A 66 -20.64 -1.39 -0.54
C ILE A 66 -19.78 -0.14 -0.33
N ILE A 67 -19.29 0.46 -1.42
CA ILE A 67 -18.49 1.68 -1.36
C ILE A 67 -19.27 2.83 -0.73
N ASN A 68 -20.51 3.08 -1.17
CA ASN A 68 -21.36 4.13 -0.62
C ASN A 68 -21.70 3.90 0.85
N THR A 69 -21.97 2.65 1.24
CA THR A 69 -22.20 2.28 2.64
C THR A 69 -21.00 2.61 3.52
N LEU A 70 -19.78 2.34 3.04
CA LEU A 70 -18.55 2.69 3.76
C LEU A 70 -18.35 4.21 3.84
N LYS A 71 -18.61 4.95 2.75
CA LYS A 71 -18.53 6.43 2.74
C LYS A 71 -19.46 7.04 3.78
N GLU A 72 -20.72 6.62 3.80
CA GLU A 72 -21.72 7.12 4.75
C GLU A 72 -21.37 6.75 6.19
N LYS A 73 -21.06 5.48 6.44
CA LYS A 73 -20.77 4.97 7.80
C LYS A 73 -19.57 5.65 8.45
N TYR A 74 -18.51 5.86 7.68
CA TYR A 74 -17.27 6.46 8.18
C TYR A 74 -17.16 7.96 7.89
N SER A 75 -18.18 8.55 7.26
CA SER A 75 -18.21 9.98 6.89
C SER A 75 -16.99 10.42 6.08
N VAL A 76 -16.51 9.54 5.20
CA VAL A 76 -15.33 9.76 4.34
C VAL A 76 -15.75 10.06 2.90
N ARG A 77 -14.91 10.81 2.18
CA ARG A 77 -15.14 11.15 0.78
C ARG A 77 -14.74 10.02 -0.15
N GLU A 78 -13.68 9.30 0.20
CA GLU A 78 -13.07 8.27 -0.63
C GLU A 78 -12.98 6.91 0.07
N VAL A 79 -13.12 5.85 -0.72
CA VAL A 79 -12.96 4.46 -0.27
C VAL A 79 -12.04 3.79 -1.27
N ILE A 80 -10.86 3.39 -0.84
CA ILE A 80 -9.87 2.71 -1.66
C ILE A 80 -9.88 1.25 -1.24
N ILE A 81 -10.39 0.37 -2.11
CA ILE A 81 -10.37 -1.08 -1.89
C ILE A 81 -9.45 -1.72 -2.92
N ILE A 82 -8.42 -2.39 -2.44
CA ILE A 82 -7.40 -3.02 -3.28
C ILE A 82 -7.10 -4.44 -2.79
N THR A 83 -6.76 -5.34 -3.70
CA THR A 83 -6.25 -6.66 -3.34
C THR A 83 -4.74 -6.65 -3.16
N LYS A 84 -4.20 -7.67 -2.48
CA LYS A 84 -2.75 -7.89 -2.35
C LYS A 84 -2.03 -7.90 -3.70
N GLU A 85 -2.65 -8.51 -4.70
CA GLU A 85 -2.09 -8.64 -6.05
C GLU A 85 -2.00 -7.29 -6.76
N GLN A 86 -2.91 -6.36 -6.47
CA GLN A 86 -2.88 -5.01 -7.05
C GLN A 86 -1.71 -4.17 -6.55
N LEU A 87 -1.15 -4.51 -5.37
CA LEU A 87 0.08 -3.91 -4.84
C LEU A 87 1.36 -4.53 -5.41
N SER A 88 1.24 -5.62 -6.17
CA SER A 88 2.42 -6.21 -6.83
C SER A 88 2.85 -5.38 -8.03
N ASN A 89 4.16 -5.29 -8.21
CA ASN A 89 4.85 -4.57 -9.26
C ASN A 89 4.55 -3.07 -9.33
N ILE A 90 4.17 -2.43 -8.21
CA ILE A 90 4.03 -0.98 -8.17
C ILE A 90 5.40 -0.31 -8.03
N LEU A 91 5.53 0.86 -8.66
CA LEU A 91 6.68 1.73 -8.51
C LEU A 91 6.63 2.38 -7.13
N VAL A 92 7.76 2.33 -6.43
CA VAL A 92 7.96 3.04 -5.17
C VAL A 92 9.14 3.99 -5.30
N SER A 93 9.12 5.10 -4.57
CA SER A 93 10.28 5.99 -4.44
C SER A 93 10.80 5.95 -3.01
N PHE A 94 12.09 6.20 -2.86
CA PHE A 94 12.78 6.29 -1.58
C PHE A 94 13.39 7.68 -1.42
N GLY A 95 13.40 8.19 -0.20
CA GLY A 95 14.07 9.43 0.10
C GLY A 95 14.65 9.50 1.52
N SER A 96 15.52 10.47 1.72
CA SER A 96 16.21 10.72 2.99
C SER A 96 15.44 11.67 3.89
N HIS A 97 15.92 11.85 5.12
CA HIS A 97 15.38 12.75 6.13
C HIS A 97 15.29 14.19 5.64
N GLU A 98 16.27 14.62 4.84
CA GLU A 98 16.33 15.94 4.20
C GLU A 98 15.36 16.08 3.02
N ARG A 99 14.46 15.11 2.82
CA ARG A 99 13.50 15.03 1.72
C ARG A 99 14.14 14.91 0.34
N MET A 100 15.39 14.44 0.28
CA MET A 100 16.10 14.19 -0.96
C MET A 100 15.67 12.86 -1.57
N PHE A 101 15.47 12.85 -2.88
CA PHE A 101 15.17 11.63 -3.63
C PHE A 101 16.41 10.74 -3.74
N LEU A 102 16.32 9.51 -3.24
CA LEU A 102 17.42 8.53 -3.25
C LEU A 102 17.30 7.56 -4.43
N GLY A 103 16.08 7.32 -4.92
CA GLY A 103 15.87 6.47 -6.07
C GLY A 103 14.49 5.83 -6.13
N LEU A 104 14.35 4.91 -7.07
CA LEU A 104 13.13 4.14 -7.31
C LEU A 104 13.34 2.68 -6.97
N GLY A 105 12.24 2.01 -6.64
CA GLY A 105 12.16 0.56 -6.58
C GLY A 105 10.87 0.05 -7.19
N ILE A 106 10.78 -1.26 -7.31
CA ILE A 106 9.54 -1.95 -7.70
C ILE A 106 9.17 -2.90 -6.57
N LEU A 107 8.00 -2.71 -5.98
CA LEU A 107 7.45 -3.59 -4.96
C LEU A 107 7.06 -4.92 -5.60
N ILE A 108 7.86 -5.96 -5.38
CA ILE A 108 7.62 -7.30 -5.95
C ILE A 108 6.58 -8.06 -5.14
N HIS A 109 6.62 -7.89 -3.82
CA HIS A 109 5.79 -8.60 -2.88
C HIS A 109 5.49 -7.71 -1.68
N PHE A 110 4.26 -7.78 -1.18
CA PHE A 110 3.81 -7.05 -0.01
C PHE A 110 2.95 -7.95 0.86
N ASP A 111 3.35 -8.10 2.12
CA ASP A 111 2.54 -8.69 3.16
C ASP A 111 1.86 -7.55 3.95
N PRO A 112 0.56 -7.29 3.70
CA PRO A 112 -0.19 -6.26 4.41
C PRO A 112 -0.37 -6.54 5.90
N THR A 113 -0.28 -7.79 6.35
CA THR A 113 -0.49 -8.14 7.76
C THR A 113 0.73 -7.80 8.61
N SER A 114 1.93 -8.07 8.09
CA SER A 114 3.18 -7.69 8.78
C SER A 114 3.72 -6.33 8.33
N PHE A 115 3.09 -5.69 7.33
CA PHE A 115 3.55 -4.47 6.68
C PHE A 115 5.00 -4.56 6.16
N LYS A 116 5.36 -5.73 5.61
CA LYS A 116 6.70 -6.06 5.08
C LYS A 116 6.63 -6.38 3.59
N GLY A 117 7.73 -6.23 2.89
CA GLY A 117 7.76 -6.64 1.49
C GLY A 117 9.14 -6.75 0.87
N LYS A 118 9.13 -7.15 -0.39
CA LYS A 118 10.32 -7.27 -1.23
C LYS A 118 10.30 -6.17 -2.28
N VAL A 119 11.36 -5.38 -2.36
CA VAL A 119 11.51 -4.34 -3.38
C VAL A 119 12.74 -4.64 -4.24
N LEU A 120 12.58 -4.60 -5.56
CA LEU A 120 13.72 -4.54 -6.48
C LEU A 120 14.22 -3.10 -6.54
N THR A 121 15.38 -2.83 -5.98
CA THR A 121 15.97 -1.49 -5.92
C THR A 121 17.48 -1.54 -5.84
N ASN A 122 18.15 -0.48 -6.29
CA ASN A 122 19.58 -0.25 -6.07
C ASN A 122 19.85 0.80 -4.97
N VAL A 123 18.79 1.30 -4.31
CA VAL A 123 18.90 2.28 -3.22
C VAL A 123 19.57 1.67 -1.99
N ASN A 124 20.44 2.43 -1.33
CA ASN A 124 20.95 2.09 -0.01
C ASN A 124 19.85 2.32 1.04
N LEU A 125 19.39 1.24 1.68
CA LEU A 125 18.26 1.33 2.61
C LEU A 125 18.66 1.95 3.95
N ASP A 126 19.94 1.92 4.30
CA ASP A 126 20.45 2.51 5.55
C ASP A 126 20.36 4.05 5.54
N GLU A 127 20.25 4.66 4.35
CA GLU A 127 20.09 6.10 4.14
C GLU A 127 18.62 6.51 3.92
N THR A 128 17.69 5.54 3.94
CA THR A 128 16.30 5.74 3.60
C THR A 128 15.47 6.04 4.85
N ASP A 129 14.79 7.18 4.84
CA ASP A 129 13.91 7.59 5.94
C ASP A 129 12.43 7.55 5.56
N PHE A 130 12.12 7.71 4.27
CA PHE A 130 10.74 7.61 3.79
C PHE A 130 10.61 6.85 2.47
N ILE A 131 9.41 6.32 2.27
CA ILE A 131 8.96 5.65 1.06
C ILE A 131 7.68 6.28 0.54
N GLN A 132 7.50 6.29 -0.79
CA GLN A 132 6.23 6.66 -1.43
C GLN A 132 5.71 5.48 -2.24
N PHE A 133 4.49 5.03 -1.93
CA PHE A 133 3.80 4.03 -2.75
C PHE A 133 3.10 4.73 -3.91
N GLY A 134 3.57 4.46 -5.13
CA GLY A 134 3.02 5.08 -6.34
C GLY A 134 1.79 4.36 -6.89
N TYR A 135 1.15 5.01 -7.87
CA TYR A 135 0.01 4.47 -8.62
C TYR A 135 0.41 3.79 -9.95
N ILE A 136 1.70 3.73 -10.25
CA ILE A 136 2.21 3.17 -11.51
C ILE A 136 2.56 1.70 -11.29
N ARG A 137 1.87 0.81 -11.99
CA ARG A 137 2.23 -0.61 -12.06
C ARG A 137 3.13 -0.87 -13.26
N ILE A 138 4.21 -1.60 -13.02
CA ILE A 138 5.19 -1.96 -14.04
C ILE A 138 4.93 -3.39 -14.50
N ASP A 139 4.51 -3.56 -15.75
CA ASP A 139 4.41 -4.88 -16.37
C ASP A 139 5.81 -5.36 -16.77
N ARG A 140 6.35 -6.34 -16.05
CA ARG A 140 7.64 -6.94 -16.36
C ARG A 140 7.46 -8.01 -17.44
N LYS A 141 7.16 -7.59 -18.66
CA LYS A 141 7.35 -8.49 -19.80
C LYS A 141 8.85 -8.81 -19.90
N PRO A 142 9.27 -10.07 -20.03
CA PRO A 142 10.64 -10.37 -20.37
C PRO A 142 10.96 -9.63 -21.68
N LEU A 143 12.05 -8.86 -21.68
CA LEU A 143 12.58 -8.30 -22.92
C LEU A 143 12.78 -9.48 -23.88
N LYS A 144 12.03 -9.51 -24.98
CA LYS A 144 12.31 -10.44 -26.07
C LYS A 144 13.75 -10.14 -26.50
N LYS A 145 14.63 -11.12 -26.33
CA LYS A 145 15.98 -11.09 -26.85
C LYS A 145 15.96 -10.96 -28.37
#